data_AF-A0A0Q5QPP0-F1
#
_entry.id   AF-A0A0Q5QPP0-F1
#
_cell.length_a   1.000
_cell.length_b   1.000
_cell.length_c   1.000
_cell.angle_alpha   90.00
_cell.angle_beta   90.00
_cell.angle_gamma   90.00
#
_symmetry.space_group_name_H-M   'P 1'
#
loop_
_entity.id
_entity.type
_entity.pdbx_description
1 polymer ?
#
loop_
_entity_poly.entity_id
_entity_poly.type
_entity_poly.pdbx_seq_one_letter_code
_entity_poly.pdbx_strand_id
1 'polypeptide(L)'
;MSDPYSSGERVFGPPRGTFDADWAATALRSNRPTLDHPTSVRLVELAWDLLRSRDLRGDALAAALHSDHDIDPDTARDVAAVATETAGFYLDRG
;
A
#
# COMPACT_ATOMS: atom_id res chain seq x y z
N MET A 1 -35.16 23.96 2.08
CA MET A 1 -33.75 23.88 1.68
C MET A 1 -33.01 23.15 2.77
N SER A 2 -32.74 21.87 2.55
CA SER A 2 -31.81 21.09 3.37
C SER A 2 -31.10 20.17 2.40
N ASP A 3 -29.85 20.48 2.06
CA ASP A 3 -29.03 19.62 1.24
C ASP A 3 -28.86 18.26 1.92
N PRO A 4 -28.99 17.14 1.18
CA PRO A 4 -28.86 15.82 1.75
C PRO A 4 -27.40 15.59 2.14
N TYR A 5 -27.18 15.04 3.33
CA TYR A 5 -25.90 14.47 3.75
C TYR A 5 -25.40 13.52 2.65
N SER A 6 -24.46 14.00 1.83
CA SER A 6 -23.82 13.17 0.81
C SER A 6 -23.01 12.11 1.55
N SER A 7 -23.14 10.87 1.08
CA SER A 7 -22.57 9.64 1.62
C SER A 7 -21.21 9.85 2.28
N GLY A 8 -21.02 9.29 3.47
CA GLY A 8 -19.73 9.25 4.15
C GLY A 8 -18.64 8.79 3.20
N GLU A 9 -17.88 9.75 2.69
CA GLU A 9 -16.64 9.49 2.01
C GLU A 9 -15.77 8.81 3.07
N ARG A 10 -15.61 7.50 2.95
CA ARG A 10 -14.61 6.77 3.70
C ARG A 10 -13.29 7.37 3.25
N VAL A 11 -12.83 8.41 3.96
CA VAL A 11 -11.50 9.01 3.81
C VAL A 11 -10.49 7.98 4.34
N PHE A 12 -10.39 6.83 3.67
CA PHE A 12 -9.26 5.92 3.76
C PHE A 12 -8.28 6.34 2.67
N GLY A 13 -7.83 7.58 2.78
CA GLY A 13 -6.80 8.14 1.92
C GLY A 13 -5.63 8.55 2.81
N PRO A 14 -4.39 8.37 2.34
CA PRO A 14 -3.24 8.65 3.17
C PRO A 14 -3.01 10.18 3.25
N PRO A 15 -2.44 10.71 4.35
CA PRO A 15 -2.24 12.15 4.51
C PRO A 15 -1.36 12.71 3.39
N ARG A 16 -1.80 13.81 2.74
CA ARG A 16 -1.11 14.39 1.58
C ARG A 16 0.35 14.79 1.92
N GLY A 17 1.30 14.35 1.09
CA GLY A 17 2.63 14.98 0.98
C GLY A 17 3.85 14.11 1.32
N THR A 18 3.71 12.94 1.93
CA THR A 18 4.81 11.97 2.14
C THR A 18 4.23 10.59 2.32
N PHE A 19 4.91 9.55 1.83
CA PHE A 19 4.51 8.15 2.04
C PHE A 19 4.38 7.85 3.54
N ASP A 20 3.17 7.47 3.96
CA ASP A 20 2.84 7.07 5.32
C ASP A 20 2.80 5.53 5.42
N ALA A 21 3.90 4.95 5.91
CA ALA A 21 4.04 3.51 6.04
C ALA A 21 3.08 2.90 7.08
N ASP A 22 2.72 3.65 8.13
CA ASP A 22 1.79 3.20 9.15
C ASP A 22 0.36 3.12 8.62
N TRP A 23 -0.04 4.10 7.80
CA TRP A 23 -1.32 4.05 7.09
C TRP A 23 -1.37 2.87 6.11
N ALA A 24 -0.33 2.68 5.31
CA ALA A 24 -0.29 1.62 4.33
C ALA A 24 -0.21 0.22 4.99
N ALA A 25 0.47 0.10 6.13
CA ALA A 25 0.45 -1.09 6.97
C ALA A 25 -0.95 -1.40 7.50
N THR A 26 -1.72 -0.37 7.89
CA THR A 26 -3.12 -0.53 8.32
C THR A 26 -4.00 -1.01 7.16
N ALA A 27 -3.80 -0.48 5.96
CA ALA A 27 -4.49 -0.95 4.76
C ALA A 27 -4.13 -2.42 4.43
N LEU A 28 -2.85 -2.78 4.50
CA LEU A 28 -2.39 -4.16 4.31
C LEU A 28 -3.02 -5.13 5.32
N ARG A 29 -3.10 -4.75 6.59
CA ARG A 29 -3.72 -5.59 7.63
C ARG A 29 -5.22 -5.75 7.47
N SER A 30 -5.89 -4.82 6.79
CA SER A 30 -7.31 -4.98 6.43
C SER A 30 -7.52 -6.12 5.43
N ASN A 31 -6.52 -6.39 4.58
CA ASN A 31 -6.51 -7.53 3.64
C ASN A 31 -5.89 -8.79 4.27
N ARG A 32 -4.93 -8.61 5.20
CA ARG A 32 -4.22 -9.68 5.92
C ARG A 32 -4.24 -9.46 7.44
N PRO A 33 -5.33 -9.81 8.14
CA PRO A 33 -5.47 -9.54 9.57
C PRO A 33 -4.51 -10.36 10.45
N THR A 34 -3.88 -11.40 9.89
CA THR A 34 -2.91 -12.25 10.59
C THR A 34 -1.52 -11.62 10.70
N LEU A 35 -1.22 -10.57 9.93
CA LEU A 35 0.05 -9.85 10.04
C LEU A 35 0.04 -8.91 11.25
N ASP A 36 1.13 -8.93 12.00
CA ASP A 36 1.38 -7.91 13.02
C ASP A 36 1.77 -6.57 12.38
N HIS A 37 1.51 -5.50 13.12
CA HIS A 37 1.75 -4.13 12.64
C HIS A 37 3.21 -3.87 12.26
N PRO A 38 4.22 -4.24 13.08
CA PRO A 38 5.63 -4.03 12.73
C PRO A 38 6.06 -4.74 11.44
N THR A 39 5.59 -5.96 11.20
CA THR A 39 5.86 -6.72 9.97
C THR A 39 5.19 -6.04 8.78
N SER A 40 3.93 -5.60 8.93
CA SER A 40 3.22 -4.89 7.88
C SER A 40 3.92 -3.59 7.47
N VAL A 41 4.41 -2.79 8.42
CA VAL A 41 5.18 -1.57 8.12
C VAL A 41 6.42 -1.91 7.31
N ARG A 42 7.23 -2.88 7.75
CA ARG A 42 8.44 -3.29 7.04
C ARG A 42 8.17 -3.76 5.61
N LEU A 43 7.11 -4.54 5.41
CA LEU A 43 6.75 -5.05 4.09
C LEU A 43 6.37 -3.93 3.11
N VAL A 44 5.61 -2.94 3.59
CA VAL A 44 5.18 -1.82 2.74
C VAL A 44 6.35 -0.85 2.49
N GLU A 45 7.25 -0.64 3.46
CA GLU A 45 8.50 0.11 3.24
C GLU A 45 9.37 -0.54 2.15
N LEU A 46 9.59 -1.87 2.22
CA LEU A 46 10.33 -2.60 1.20
C LEU A 46 9.69 -2.47 -0.19
N ALA A 47 8.37 -2.60 -0.26
CA ALA A 47 7.62 -2.45 -1.51
C ALA A 47 7.73 -1.02 -2.07
N TRP A 48 7.68 -0.01 -1.20
CA TRP A 48 7.84 1.38 -1.57
C TRP A 48 9.24 1.70 -2.09
N ASP A 49 10.28 1.14 -1.47
CA ASP A 49 11.66 1.28 -1.91
C ASP A 49 11.89 0.65 -3.29
N LEU A 50 11.38 -0.57 -3.51
CA LEU A 50 11.46 -1.24 -4.82
C LEU A 50 10.71 -0.46 -5.91
N LEU A 51 9.50 -0.01 -5.58
CA LEU A 51 8.67 0.83 -6.43
C LEU A 51 9.38 2.13 -6.82
N ARG A 52 10.01 2.84 -5.88
CA ARG A 52 10.72 4.10 -6.20
C ARG A 52 12.04 3.90 -6.92
N SER A 53 12.78 2.84 -6.59
CA SER A 53 14.10 2.60 -7.17
C SER A 53 14.04 1.97 -8.56
N ARG A 54 12.97 1.23 -8.88
CA ARG A 54 12.85 0.45 -10.12
C ARG A 54 11.57 0.73 -10.91
N ASP A 55 10.72 1.65 -10.45
CA ASP A 55 9.42 1.99 -11.05
C ASP A 55 8.48 0.77 -11.23
N LEU A 56 8.52 -0.16 -10.27
CA LEU A 56 7.73 -1.39 -10.32
C LEU A 56 6.32 -1.20 -9.73
N ARG A 57 5.35 -1.85 -10.36
CA ARG A 57 3.92 -1.83 -10.00
C ARG A 57 3.30 -3.22 -10.12
N GLY A 58 2.19 -3.44 -9.41
CA GLY A 58 1.34 -4.63 -9.53
C GLY A 58 2.14 -5.94 -9.48
N ASP A 59 1.91 -6.81 -10.47
CA ASP A 59 2.55 -8.13 -10.53
C ASP A 59 4.09 -8.06 -10.62
N ALA A 60 4.64 -7.04 -11.27
CA ALA A 60 6.09 -6.88 -11.38
C ALA A 60 6.72 -6.53 -10.03
N LEU A 61 6.02 -5.73 -9.21
CA LEU A 61 6.44 -5.43 -7.85
C LEU A 61 6.31 -6.68 -6.94
N ALA A 62 5.22 -7.44 -7.09
CA ALA A 62 5.03 -8.70 -6.35
C ALA A 62 6.13 -9.72 -6.67
N ALA A 63 6.49 -9.87 -7.94
CA ALA A 63 7.55 -10.76 -8.38
C ALA A 63 8.93 -10.36 -7.80
N ALA A 64 9.22 -9.05 -7.75
CA ALA A 64 10.45 -8.54 -7.14
C ALA A 64 10.48 -8.74 -5.62
N LEU A 65 9.37 -8.49 -4.91
CA LEU A 65 9.26 -8.77 -3.47
C LEU A 65 9.52 -10.24 -3.14
N HIS A 66 8.94 -11.15 -3.93
CA HIS A 66 9.19 -12.58 -3.76
C HIS A 66 10.65 -12.94 -4.06
N SER A 67 11.19 -12.48 -5.18
CA SER A 67 12.54 -12.86 -5.64
C SER A 67 13.66 -12.27 -4.78
N ASP A 68 13.53 -11.01 -4.35
CA ASP A 68 14.58 -10.27 -3.66
C ASP A 68 14.56 -10.47 -2.15
N HIS A 69 13.39 -10.78 -1.57
CA HIS A 69 13.19 -10.83 -0.12
C HIS A 69 12.58 -12.13 0.40
N ASP A 70 12.40 -13.15 -0.46
CA ASP A 70 11.82 -14.46 -0.12
C ASP A 70 10.46 -14.35 0.61
N ILE A 71 9.67 -13.34 0.21
CA ILE A 71 8.32 -13.15 0.73
C ILE A 71 7.39 -14.13 0.02
N ASP A 72 6.53 -14.82 0.77
CA ASP A 72 5.51 -15.72 0.21
C ASP A 72 4.73 -15.05 -0.95
N PRO A 73 4.49 -15.74 -2.09
CA PRO A 73 3.90 -15.14 -3.28
C PRO A 73 2.55 -14.45 -3.03
N ASP A 74 1.69 -15.00 -2.17
CA ASP A 74 0.41 -14.38 -1.89
C ASP A 74 0.61 -13.14 -1.00
N THR A 75 1.57 -13.19 -0.07
CA THR A 75 1.98 -12.03 0.74
C THR A 75 2.55 -10.91 -0.12
N ALA A 76 3.43 -11.24 -1.06
CA ALA A 76 4.01 -10.30 -2.00
C ALA A 76 2.95 -9.62 -2.88
N ARG A 77 1.92 -10.36 -3.33
CA ARG A 77 0.81 -9.80 -4.12
C ARG A 77 0.01 -8.76 -3.36
N ASP A 78 -0.41 -9.04 -2.13
CA ASP A 78 -1.21 -8.07 -1.37
C ASP A 78 -0.40 -6.83 -1.00
N VAL A 79 0.88 -7.01 -0.63
CA VAL A 79 1.80 -5.91 -0.36
C VAL A 79 1.97 -5.04 -1.62
N ALA A 80 2.19 -5.67 -2.77
CA ALA A 80 2.34 -4.96 -4.05
C ALA A 80 1.07 -4.23 -4.47
N ALA A 81 -0.11 -4.81 -4.23
CA ALA A 81 -1.40 -4.19 -4.50
C ALA A 81 -1.56 -2.92 -3.66
N VAL A 82 -1.32 -3.00 -2.35
CA VAL A 82 -1.39 -1.84 -1.44
C VAL A 82 -0.37 -0.77 -1.83
N ALA A 83 0.88 -1.14 -2.10
CA ALA A 83 1.92 -0.19 -2.49
C ALA A 83 1.62 0.51 -3.84
N THR A 84 1.05 -0.23 -4.79
CA THR A 84 0.64 0.30 -6.10
C THR A 84 -0.53 1.28 -5.96
N GLU A 85 -1.55 0.92 -5.19
CA GLU A 85 -2.69 1.80 -4.90
C GLU A 85 -2.24 3.07 -4.16
N THR A 86 -1.41 2.89 -3.12
CA THR A 86 -0.83 3.98 -2.33
C THR A 86 -0.11 4.98 -3.22
N ALA A 87 0.70 4.51 -4.16
CA ALA A 87 1.38 5.40 -5.08
C ALA A 87 0.47 6.12 -6.07
N GLY A 88 -0.66 5.53 -6.48
CA GLY A 88 -1.66 6.25 -7.25
C GLY A 88 -2.16 7.50 -6.52
N PHE A 89 -2.27 7.44 -5.19
CA PHE A 89 -2.63 8.60 -4.37
C PHE A 89 -1.51 9.64 -4.23
N TYR A 90 -0.25 9.19 -4.16
CA TYR A 90 0.90 10.04 -3.80
C TYR A 90 1.74 10.55 -4.97
N LEU A 91 1.87 9.76 -6.04
CA LEU A 91 2.78 10.02 -7.15
C LEU A 91 2.03 10.45 -8.41
N ASP A 92 0.84 9.87 -8.65
CA ASP A 92 0.11 10.09 -9.90
C ASP A 92 -0.92 11.23 -9.81
N ARG A 93 -1.22 11.70 -8.59
CA ARG A 93 -2.20 12.77 -8.33
C ARG A 93 -1.58 14.17 -8.19
N GLY A 94 -0.35 14.34 -8.67
CA GLY A 94 0.42 15.58 -8.70
C GLY A 94 0.25 16.38 -9.99
#